data_AF-A0A521RIE5-F1
#
_entry.id   AF-A0A521RIE5-F1
#
_cell.length_a   1.000
_cell.length_b   1.000
_cell.length_c   1.000
_cell.angle_alpha   90.00
_cell.angle_beta   90.00
_cell.angle_gamma   90.00
#
_symmetry.space_group_name_H-M   'P 1'
#
loop_
_entity.id
_entity.type
_entity.pdbx_description
1 polymer ?
#
loop_
_entity_poly.entity_id
_entity_poly.type
_entity_poly.pdbx_seq_one_letter_code
_entity_poly.pdbx_strand_id
1 'polypeptide(L)'
;MTLESEGRLPNVSPTGPLRPDFPVWGLFGRALLYVIGQLLIIPAPWTVTGFYRFLCEHVSLPDGRRLRFAGEPADIWYILIGLALLGWLHNVRHAGVSGAVTLATILLTVPLLRWFCANVRTEDGQLKLSFDGDALAYLGWNILLIVSVLTVIGWAWVLKAIMQWICRNTSGTVRFAFNATGLSILGHALLLVLLCALIIPIPWAMRWYANWFASQFSVVVPNAAG
;
A
#
# COMPACT_ATOMS: atom_id res chain seq x y z
N MET A 1 -38.70 -31.32 23.12
CA MET A 1 -39.27 -29.96 22.96
C MET A 1 -38.59 -29.10 24.01
N THR A 2 -37.70 -28.16 23.72
CA THR A 2 -37.41 -27.36 22.52
C THR A 2 -35.90 -27.13 22.42
N LEU A 3 -35.38 -27.21 21.20
CA LEU A 3 -33.98 -27.00 20.86
C LEU A 3 -33.67 -25.50 20.94
N GLU A 4 -32.79 -25.09 21.84
CA GLU A 4 -32.09 -23.80 21.77
C GLU A 4 -31.06 -23.87 20.64
N SER A 5 -31.52 -23.70 19.39
CA SER A 5 -30.64 -23.36 18.28
C SER A 5 -30.47 -21.84 18.25
N GLU A 6 -29.68 -21.31 19.19
CA GLU A 6 -29.08 -19.99 18.99
C GLU A 6 -28.04 -20.12 17.89
N GLY A 7 -28.44 -19.76 16.68
CA GLY A 7 -27.53 -19.43 15.59
C GLY A 7 -26.65 -18.27 16.04
N ARG A 8 -25.54 -18.60 16.72
CA ARG A 8 -24.45 -17.67 17.00
C ARG A 8 -23.93 -17.22 15.64
N LEU A 9 -24.40 -16.06 15.18
CA LEU A 9 -23.81 -15.33 14.06
C LEU A 9 -22.29 -15.38 14.27
N PRO A 10 -21.49 -15.73 13.25
CA PRO A 10 -20.04 -15.82 13.41
C PRO A 10 -19.59 -14.49 14.01
N ASN A 11 -19.00 -14.57 15.20
CA ASN A 11 -18.55 -13.43 15.97
C ASN A 11 -17.59 -12.66 15.05
N VAL A 12 -18.07 -11.57 14.44
CA VAL A 12 -17.25 -10.79 13.54
C VAL A 12 -16.32 -10.01 14.45
N SER A 13 -15.13 -10.57 14.66
CA SER A 13 -14.14 -9.94 15.53
C SER A 13 -13.73 -8.61 14.90
N PRO A 14 -13.78 -7.49 15.65
CA PRO A 14 -13.29 -6.18 15.21
C PRO A 14 -11.76 -6.13 15.01
N THR A 15 -11.10 -7.23 15.33
CA THR A 15 -9.67 -7.45 15.19
C THR A 15 -9.42 -8.68 14.34
N GLY A 16 -8.47 -8.57 13.41
CA GLY A 16 -8.18 -9.63 12.44
C GLY A 16 -7.51 -9.11 11.17
N PRO A 17 -7.09 -10.01 10.26
CA PRO A 17 -6.50 -9.62 8.99
C PRO A 17 -7.53 -8.96 8.06
N LEU A 18 -7.06 -8.02 7.24
CA LEU A 18 -7.85 -7.46 6.15
C LEU A 18 -8.23 -8.57 5.16
N ARG A 19 -9.41 -8.42 4.56
CA ARG A 19 -9.96 -9.34 3.57
C ARG A 19 -9.89 -8.70 2.18
N PRO A 20 -8.83 -8.97 1.41
CA PRO A 20 -8.73 -8.50 0.04
C PRO A 20 -9.54 -9.39 -0.91
N ASP A 21 -10.22 -8.77 -1.87
CA ASP A 21 -10.95 -9.44 -2.93
C ASP A 21 -10.64 -8.77 -4.28
N PHE A 22 -9.38 -8.81 -4.70
CA PHE A 22 -8.97 -8.18 -5.96
C PHE A 22 -9.37 -9.03 -7.18
N PRO A 23 -10.11 -8.46 -8.17
CA PRO A 23 -10.37 -9.15 -9.42
C PRO A 23 -9.13 -9.14 -10.32
N VAL A 24 -8.82 -10.29 -10.95
CA VAL A 24 -7.61 -10.50 -11.78
C VAL A 24 -7.44 -9.40 -12.83
N TRP A 25 -8.43 -9.26 -13.71
CA TRP A 25 -8.39 -8.34 -14.84
C TRP A 25 -8.52 -6.88 -14.42
N GLY A 26 -9.30 -6.61 -13.36
CA GLY A 26 -9.43 -5.25 -12.83
C GLY A 26 -8.11 -4.73 -12.25
N LEU A 27 -7.41 -5.58 -11.49
CA LEU A 27 -6.11 -5.23 -10.91
C LEU A 27 -5.06 -5.03 -12.00
N PHE A 28 -4.95 -5.96 -12.94
CA PHE A 28 -4.00 -5.87 -14.04
C PHE A 28 -4.27 -4.65 -14.92
N GLY A 29 -5.53 -4.41 -15.32
CA GLY A 29 -5.91 -3.27 -16.15
C GLY A 29 -5.61 -1.93 -15.47
N ARG A 30 -5.93 -1.78 -14.17
CA ARG A 30 -5.61 -0.53 -13.45
C ARG A 30 -4.12 -0.37 -13.16
N ALA A 31 -3.36 -1.46 -12.95
CA ALA A 31 -1.92 -1.40 -12.85
C ALA A 31 -1.27 -0.95 -14.19
N LEU A 32 -1.79 -1.42 -15.33
CA LEU A 32 -1.35 -0.96 -16.64
C LEU A 32 -1.65 0.52 -16.85
N LEU A 33 -2.86 0.98 -16.50
CA LEU A 33 -3.21 2.39 -16.55
C LEU A 33 -2.33 3.24 -15.63
N TYR A 34 -1.98 2.73 -14.44
CA TYR A 34 -1.03 3.39 -13.54
C TYR A 34 0.33 3.60 -14.25
N VAL A 35 0.89 2.56 -14.86
CA VAL A 35 2.16 2.64 -15.59
C VAL A 35 2.07 3.63 -16.76
N ILE A 36 1.01 3.55 -17.57
CA ILE A 36 0.78 4.49 -18.68
C ILE A 36 0.66 5.93 -18.17
N GLY A 37 -0.04 6.13 -17.04
CA GLY A 37 -0.19 7.43 -16.41
C GLY A 37 1.14 8.03 -15.98
N GLN A 38 2.00 7.23 -15.37
CA GLN A 38 3.35 7.64 -14.97
C GLN A 38 4.23 7.96 -16.18
N LEU A 39 4.11 7.21 -17.28
CA LEU A 39 4.85 7.48 -18.52
C LEU A 39 4.42 8.79 -19.17
N LEU A 40 3.11 9.06 -19.22
CA LEU A 40 2.54 10.24 -19.87
C LEU A 40 2.56 11.50 -18.99
N ILE A 41 2.82 11.36 -17.68
CA ILE A 41 2.92 12.42 -16.65
C ILE A 41 1.61 13.17 -16.42
N ILE A 42 1.01 13.74 -17.45
CA ILE A 42 -0.25 14.48 -17.39
C ILE A 42 -1.38 13.63 -16.81
N PRO A 43 -1.66 12.39 -17.27
CA PRO A 43 -2.74 11.58 -16.70
C PRO A 43 -2.38 10.92 -15.36
N ALA A 44 -1.15 11.05 -14.86
CA ALA A 44 -0.70 10.43 -13.61
C ALA A 44 -1.64 10.70 -12.41
N PRO A 45 -2.15 11.94 -12.19
CA PRO A 45 -3.07 12.18 -11.09
C PRO A 45 -4.32 11.32 -11.12
N TRP A 46 -4.90 11.10 -12.30
CA TRP A 46 -6.12 10.31 -12.47
C TRP A 46 -5.86 8.81 -12.34
N THR A 47 -4.77 8.33 -12.91
CA THR A 47 -4.46 6.89 -12.88
C THR A 47 -4.04 6.44 -11.48
N VAL A 48 -3.27 7.26 -10.76
CA VAL A 48 -2.83 6.98 -9.38
C VAL A 48 -4.03 6.99 -8.42
N THR A 49 -4.84 8.05 -8.44
CA THR A 49 -6.02 8.13 -7.57
C THR A 49 -7.07 7.06 -7.91
N GLY A 50 -7.27 6.75 -9.19
CA GLY A 50 -8.14 5.65 -9.63
C GLY A 50 -7.63 4.27 -9.21
N PHE A 51 -6.31 4.07 -9.17
CA PHE A 51 -5.68 2.87 -8.64
C PHE A 51 -5.83 2.76 -7.12
N TYR A 52 -5.57 3.83 -6.36
CA TYR A 52 -5.80 3.84 -4.92
C TYR A 52 -7.26 3.59 -4.54
N ARG A 53 -8.19 4.22 -5.27
CA ARG A 53 -9.63 3.96 -5.11
C ARG A 53 -9.97 2.49 -5.34
N PHE A 54 -9.41 1.87 -6.39
CA PHE A 54 -9.56 0.44 -6.64
C PHE A 54 -9.13 -0.41 -5.46
N LEU A 55 -7.93 -0.13 -4.95
CA LEU A 55 -7.32 -0.93 -3.89
C LEU A 55 -8.17 -0.86 -2.63
N CYS A 56 -8.62 0.33 -2.24
CA CYS A 56 -9.47 0.50 -1.07
C CYS A 56 -10.82 -0.21 -1.23
N GLU A 57 -11.51 -0.03 -2.36
CA GLU A 57 -12.86 -0.60 -2.58
C GLU A 57 -12.88 -2.15 -2.56
N HIS A 58 -11.75 -2.79 -2.85
CA HIS A 58 -11.60 -4.25 -2.86
C HIS A 58 -10.91 -4.79 -1.60
N VAL A 59 -10.74 -3.96 -0.56
CA VAL A 59 -10.22 -4.37 0.75
C VAL A 59 -11.27 -4.12 1.81
N SER A 60 -11.66 -5.19 2.51
CA SER A 60 -12.60 -5.13 3.61
C SER A 60 -11.89 -5.28 4.95
N LEU A 61 -12.39 -4.56 5.95
CA LEU A 61 -12.04 -4.74 7.35
C LEU A 61 -12.48 -6.14 7.85
N PRO A 62 -11.94 -6.62 8.97
CA PRO A 62 -12.38 -7.87 9.60
C PRO A 62 -13.89 -7.88 9.88
N ASP A 63 -14.43 -6.69 10.20
CA ASP A 63 -15.85 -6.39 10.41
C ASP A 63 -16.74 -6.51 9.16
N GLY A 64 -16.18 -6.82 7.99
CA GLY A 64 -16.89 -6.88 6.72
C GLY A 64 -17.14 -5.52 6.06
N ARG A 65 -16.87 -4.41 6.76
CA ARG A 65 -16.99 -3.05 6.21
C ARG A 65 -15.90 -2.79 5.18
N ARG A 66 -16.27 -2.22 4.04
CA ARG A 66 -15.32 -1.90 2.96
C ARG A 66 -14.62 -0.57 3.20
N LEU A 67 -13.36 -0.50 2.76
CA LEU A 67 -12.65 0.77 2.69
C LEU A 67 -13.11 1.54 1.45
N ARG A 68 -13.19 2.85 1.58
CA ARG A 68 -13.51 3.80 0.52
C ARG A 68 -12.43 4.86 0.46
N PHE A 69 -12.06 5.25 -0.74
CA PHE A 69 -11.08 6.30 -0.95
C PHE A 69 -11.77 7.60 -1.39
N ALA A 70 -11.62 8.66 -0.62
CA ALA A 70 -12.25 9.95 -0.86
C ALA A 70 -11.34 10.96 -1.58
N GLY A 71 -10.07 10.61 -1.84
CA GLY A 71 -9.11 11.55 -2.44
C GLY A 71 -9.41 11.84 -3.91
N GLU A 72 -9.24 13.10 -4.29
CA GLU A 72 -9.41 13.56 -5.67
C GLU A 72 -8.07 13.87 -6.35
N PRO A 73 -7.96 13.70 -7.69
CA PRO A 73 -6.77 14.08 -8.43
C PRO A 73 -6.36 15.54 -8.22
N ALA A 74 -7.36 16.44 -8.10
CA ALA A 74 -7.17 17.87 -7.96
C ALA A 74 -6.49 18.28 -6.63
N ASP A 75 -6.54 17.43 -5.59
CA ASP A 75 -5.96 17.74 -4.29
C ASP A 75 -4.43 17.61 -4.26
N ILE A 76 -3.90 16.70 -5.08
CA ILE A 76 -2.50 16.25 -4.99
C ILE A 76 -1.78 16.19 -6.34
N TRP A 77 -2.38 16.74 -7.39
CA TRP A 77 -1.85 16.67 -8.76
C TRP A 77 -0.39 17.11 -8.86
N TYR A 78 0.02 18.15 -8.13
CA TYR A 78 1.38 18.70 -8.17
C TYR A 78 2.43 17.74 -7.58
N ILE A 79 2.10 17.00 -6.52
CA ILE A 79 2.98 15.96 -5.97
C ILE A 79 3.06 14.78 -6.94
N LEU A 80 1.94 14.37 -7.54
CA LEU A 80 1.90 13.24 -8.46
C LEU A 80 2.67 13.53 -9.77
N ILE A 81 2.49 14.73 -10.34
CA ILE A 81 3.27 15.20 -11.48
C ILE A 81 4.75 15.32 -11.09
N GLY A 82 5.06 15.87 -9.91
CA GLY A 82 6.42 15.96 -9.39
C GLY A 82 7.10 14.59 -9.30
N LEU A 83 6.41 13.59 -8.76
CA LEU A 83 6.91 12.21 -8.69
C LEU A 83 7.09 11.58 -10.08
N ALA A 84 6.16 11.80 -11.01
CA ALA A 84 6.30 11.31 -12.38
C ALA A 84 7.49 11.96 -13.11
N LEU A 85 7.68 13.27 -12.96
CA LEU A 85 8.82 14.01 -13.51
C LEU A 85 10.16 13.56 -12.91
N LEU A 86 10.23 13.37 -11.59
CA LEU A 86 11.42 12.84 -10.93
C LEU A 86 11.74 11.41 -11.40
N GLY A 87 10.71 10.59 -11.62
CA GLY A 87 10.84 9.26 -12.23
C GLY A 87 11.47 9.32 -13.63
N TRP A 88 11.04 10.26 -14.46
CA TRP A 88 11.69 10.53 -15.75
C TRP A 88 13.13 11.00 -15.60
N LEU A 89 13.37 11.94 -14.69
CA LEU A 89 14.71 12.51 -14.44
C LEU A 89 15.70 11.45 -13.92
N HIS A 90 15.23 10.41 -13.25
CA HIS A 90 16.06 9.27 -12.83
C HIS A 90 16.68 8.51 -14.02
N ASN A 91 16.06 8.55 -15.20
CA ASN A 91 16.60 7.95 -16.43
C ASN A 91 17.71 8.79 -17.07
N VAL A 92 17.86 10.06 -16.66
CA VAL A 92 18.91 10.94 -17.18
C VAL A 92 20.22 10.65 -16.43
N ARG A 93 21.20 10.10 -17.14
CA ARG A 93 22.46 9.60 -16.56
C ARG A 93 23.46 10.73 -16.26
N HIS A 94 23.22 11.48 -15.19
CA HIS A 94 24.24 12.36 -14.59
C HIS A 94 24.41 12.02 -13.10
N ALA A 95 25.65 11.67 -12.72
CA ALA A 95 25.97 11.12 -11.39
C ALA A 95 25.53 12.01 -10.21
N GLY A 96 25.65 13.34 -10.34
CA GLY A 96 25.21 14.29 -9.31
C GLY A 96 23.69 14.51 -9.25
N VAL A 97 22.99 14.34 -10.38
CA VAL A 97 21.53 14.53 -10.48
C VAL A 97 20.80 13.33 -9.85
N SER A 98 21.33 12.12 -10.01
CA SER A 98 20.69 10.88 -9.54
C SER A 98 20.46 10.84 -8.01
N GLY A 99 21.44 11.29 -7.22
CA GLY A 99 21.32 11.31 -5.75
C GLY A 99 20.28 12.30 -5.25
N ALA A 100 20.35 13.56 -5.71
CA ALA A 100 19.40 14.60 -5.33
C ALA A 100 17.96 14.25 -5.76
N VAL A 101 17.78 13.69 -6.96
CA VAL A 101 16.48 13.22 -7.46
C VAL A 101 15.92 12.09 -6.62
N THR A 102 16.77 11.15 -6.19
CA THR A 102 16.36 10.05 -5.30
C THR A 102 15.88 10.60 -3.94
N LEU A 103 16.63 11.54 -3.35
CA LEU A 103 16.23 12.19 -2.10
C LEU A 103 14.90 12.94 -2.25
N ALA A 104 14.75 13.74 -3.31
CA ALA A 104 13.52 14.47 -3.60
C ALA A 104 12.31 13.52 -3.77
N THR A 105 12.51 12.38 -4.44
CA THR A 105 11.46 11.36 -4.65
C THR A 105 11.00 10.76 -3.32
N ILE A 106 11.96 10.40 -2.45
CA ILE A 106 11.66 9.86 -1.12
C ILE A 106 10.89 10.90 -0.28
N LEU A 107 11.34 12.16 -0.30
CA LEU A 107 10.70 13.22 0.47
C LEU A 107 9.30 13.55 -0.03
N LEU A 108 9.04 13.54 -1.35
CA LEU A 108 7.70 13.72 -1.92
C LEU A 108 6.74 12.55 -1.65
N THR A 109 7.27 11.37 -1.34
CA THR A 109 6.45 10.21 -0.98
C THR A 109 5.82 10.37 0.41
N VAL A 110 6.43 11.15 1.31
CA VAL A 110 5.87 11.43 2.65
C VAL A 110 4.55 12.19 2.62
N PRO A 111 4.43 13.36 1.96
CA PRO A 111 3.14 14.05 1.85
C PRO A 111 2.12 13.24 1.04
N LEU A 112 2.56 12.43 0.06
CA LEU A 112 1.68 11.48 -0.62
C LEU A 112 1.10 10.45 0.35
N LEU A 113 1.93 9.87 1.22
CA LEU A 113 1.48 8.91 2.23
C LEU A 113 0.54 9.56 3.25
N ARG A 114 0.85 10.78 3.71
CA ARG A 114 -0.03 11.57 4.60
C ARG A 114 -1.39 11.82 3.96
N TRP A 115 -1.38 12.27 2.71
CA TRP A 115 -2.60 12.51 1.96
C TRP A 115 -3.38 11.21 1.71
N PHE A 116 -2.71 10.10 1.36
CA PHE A 116 -3.35 8.82 1.17
C PHE A 116 -4.06 8.37 2.45
N CYS A 117 -3.37 8.34 3.59
CA CYS A 117 -3.97 7.97 4.88
C CYS A 117 -5.16 8.88 5.23
N ALA A 118 -5.04 10.20 5.07
CA ALA A 118 -6.12 11.16 5.36
C ALA A 118 -7.39 10.94 4.51
N ASN A 119 -7.24 10.36 3.32
CA ASN A 119 -8.33 10.15 2.36
C ASN A 119 -8.91 8.73 2.37
N VAL A 120 -8.30 7.80 3.12
CA VAL A 120 -8.88 6.47 3.35
C VAL A 120 -9.94 6.58 4.44
N ARG A 121 -11.17 6.19 4.10
CA ARG A 121 -12.33 6.17 4.99
C ARG A 121 -13.00 4.79 4.92
N THR A 122 -13.88 4.50 5.86
CA THR A 122 -14.80 3.35 5.77
C THR A 122 -16.07 3.85 5.09
N GLU A 123 -16.87 2.94 4.54
CA GLU A 123 -18.18 3.23 3.94
C GLU A 123 -19.07 4.16 4.82
N ASP A 124 -19.05 3.94 6.14
CA ASP A 124 -19.80 4.76 7.13
C ASP A 124 -19.17 6.14 7.42
N GLY A 125 -18.02 6.46 6.83
CA GLY A 125 -17.28 7.71 7.07
C GLY A 125 -16.57 7.81 8.44
N GLN A 126 -16.69 6.79 9.30
CA GLN A 126 -16.17 6.78 10.67
C GLN A 126 -14.65 6.53 10.78
N LEU A 127 -14.02 6.03 9.73
CA LEU A 127 -12.58 5.81 9.72
C LEU A 127 -11.87 7.11 9.37
N LYS A 128 -11.07 7.61 10.31
CA LYS A 128 -10.14 8.71 10.12
C LYS A 128 -8.75 8.18 10.42
N LEU A 129 -7.88 8.22 9.43
CA LEU A 129 -6.46 7.86 9.57
C LEU A 129 -5.62 9.11 9.33
N SER A 130 -4.60 9.29 10.14
CA SER A 130 -3.55 10.29 9.95
C SER A 130 -2.20 9.59 9.99
N PHE A 131 -1.26 10.09 9.20
CA PHE A 131 0.12 9.61 9.24
C PHE A 131 0.99 10.66 9.91
N ASP A 132 1.44 10.35 11.12
CA ASP A 132 2.25 11.24 11.96
C ASP A 132 3.75 10.92 11.86
N GLY A 133 4.14 10.12 10.87
CA GLY A 133 5.54 9.73 10.67
C GLY A 133 6.43 10.90 10.27
N ASP A 134 7.65 10.88 10.82
CA ASP A 134 8.70 11.83 10.51
C ASP A 134 9.35 11.55 9.14
N ALA A 135 9.64 12.63 8.40
CA ALA A 135 10.22 12.55 7.06
C ALA A 135 11.69 12.09 7.10
N LEU A 136 12.46 12.49 8.13
CA LEU A 136 13.85 12.06 8.28
C LEU A 136 13.94 10.58 8.67
N ALA A 137 13.05 10.12 9.56
CA ALA A 137 12.92 8.70 9.85
C ALA A 137 12.59 7.88 8.60
N TYR A 138 11.63 8.33 7.78
CA TYR A 138 11.31 7.67 6.50
C TYR A 138 12.49 7.67 5.53
N LEU A 139 13.24 8.76 5.45
CA LEU A 139 14.47 8.84 4.65
C LEU A 139 15.53 7.84 5.15
N GLY A 140 15.76 7.77 6.46
CA GLY A 140 16.72 6.83 7.06
C GLY A 140 16.38 5.38 6.73
N TRP A 141 15.09 5.02 6.78
CA TRP A 141 14.63 3.70 6.36
C TRP A 141 14.85 3.42 4.86
N ASN A 142 14.64 4.42 3.99
CA ASN A 142 14.90 4.26 2.56
C ASN A 142 16.40 4.09 2.25
N ILE A 143 17.27 4.85 2.94
CA ILE A 143 18.73 4.67 2.84
C ILE A 143 19.11 3.26 3.29
N LEU A 144 18.56 2.80 4.42
CA LEU A 144 18.79 1.45 4.90
C LEU A 144 18.30 0.40 3.89
N LEU A 145 17.17 0.63 3.23
CA LEU A 145 16.65 -0.26 2.18
C LEU A 145 17.61 -0.32 0.99
N ILE A 146 18.09 0.83 0.49
CA ILE A 146 19.05 0.92 -0.61
C ILE A 146 20.34 0.16 -0.27
N VAL A 147 20.90 0.40 0.91
CA VAL A 147 22.10 -0.31 1.39
C VAL A 147 21.82 -1.81 1.54
N SER A 148 20.63 -2.17 2.03
CA SER A 148 20.26 -3.57 2.27
C SER A 148 20.03 -4.37 0.99
N VAL A 149 19.65 -3.73 -0.12
CA VAL A 149 19.58 -4.39 -1.44
C VAL A 149 20.95 -4.95 -1.86
N LEU A 150 22.07 -4.34 -1.44
CA LEU A 150 23.41 -4.87 -1.69
C LEU A 150 23.64 -6.24 -1.01
N THR A 151 22.89 -6.54 0.06
CA THR A 151 22.97 -7.81 0.77
C THR A 151 22.08 -8.91 0.20
N VAL A 152 21.30 -8.61 -0.87
CA VAL A 152 20.33 -9.48 -1.60
C VAL A 152 19.18 -10.06 -0.75
N ILE A 153 19.42 -10.39 0.51
CA ILE A 153 18.47 -11.01 1.43
C ILE A 153 17.90 -9.97 2.39
N GLY A 154 18.73 -9.04 2.89
CA GLY A 154 18.36 -8.12 3.96
C GLY A 154 17.19 -7.18 3.63
N TRP A 155 16.99 -6.84 2.35
CA TRP A 155 15.96 -5.89 1.94
C TRP A 155 14.55 -6.34 2.36
N ALA A 156 14.29 -7.64 2.44
CA ALA A 156 12.99 -8.17 2.85
C ALA A 156 12.69 -7.87 4.34
N TRP A 157 13.72 -7.87 5.20
CA TRP A 157 13.59 -7.50 6.61
C TRP A 157 13.47 -5.99 6.77
N VAL A 158 14.19 -5.21 5.97
CA VAL A 158 14.06 -3.75 5.98
C VAL A 158 12.68 -3.34 5.48
N LEU A 159 12.16 -3.96 4.41
CA LEU A 159 10.81 -3.70 3.91
C LEU A 159 9.75 -4.05 4.98
N LYS A 160 9.90 -5.18 5.67
CA LYS A 160 9.06 -5.52 6.83
C LYS A 160 9.12 -4.41 7.89
N ALA A 161 10.33 -3.97 8.26
CA ALA A 161 10.53 -2.95 9.28
C ALA A 161 9.92 -1.60 8.87
N ILE A 162 10.06 -1.21 7.60
CA ILE A 162 9.39 -0.04 7.02
C ILE A 162 7.88 -0.16 7.18
N MET A 163 7.30 -1.30 6.79
CA MET A 163 5.85 -1.49 6.85
C MET A 163 5.33 -1.46 8.29
N GLN A 164 6.05 -2.09 9.22
CA GLN A 164 5.75 -2.03 10.65
C GLN A 164 5.90 -0.61 11.22
N TRP A 165 6.92 0.14 10.78
CA TRP A 165 7.11 1.53 11.15
C TRP A 165 5.96 2.39 10.60
N ILE A 166 5.55 2.22 9.35
CA ILE A 166 4.40 2.95 8.77
C ILE A 166 3.14 2.66 9.59
N CYS A 167 2.84 1.39 9.88
CA CYS A 167 1.70 1.00 10.70
C CYS A 167 1.74 1.64 12.10
N ARG A 168 2.92 1.71 12.74
CA ARG A 168 3.11 2.33 14.06
C ARG A 168 2.95 3.85 14.06
N ASN A 169 3.26 4.52 12.95
CA ASN A 169 3.13 5.96 12.77
C ASN A 169 1.82 6.36 12.09
N THR A 170 0.91 5.41 11.88
CA THR A 170 -0.45 5.68 11.44
C THR A 170 -1.34 5.73 12.67
N SER A 171 -1.85 6.91 12.97
CA SER A 171 -2.82 7.16 14.04
C SER A 171 -4.23 7.23 13.46
N GLY A 172 -5.25 6.98 14.28
CA GLY A 172 -6.63 7.05 13.82
C GLY A 172 -7.61 6.30 14.70
N THR A 173 -8.80 6.06 14.16
CA THR A 173 -9.85 5.30 14.85
C THR A 173 -9.55 3.80 14.95
N VAL A 174 -8.67 3.27 14.09
CA VAL A 174 -8.17 1.90 14.16
C VAL A 174 -6.65 1.88 14.05
N ARG A 175 -6.02 0.91 14.72
CA ARG A 175 -4.59 0.62 14.57
C ARG A 175 -4.37 -0.61 13.69
N PHE A 176 -3.48 -0.47 12.72
CA PHE A 176 -3.01 -1.57 11.89
C PHE A 176 -1.72 -2.16 12.44
N ALA A 177 -1.55 -3.47 12.27
CA ALA A 177 -0.27 -4.16 12.43
C ALA A 177 0.03 -4.97 11.17
N PHE A 178 1.32 -5.13 10.89
CA PHE A 178 1.80 -5.90 9.75
C PHE A 178 2.48 -7.18 10.24
N ASN A 179 1.93 -8.33 9.85
CA ASN A 179 2.27 -9.63 10.41
C ASN A 179 3.23 -10.47 9.53
N ALA A 180 3.61 -9.98 8.35
CA ALA A 180 4.49 -10.75 7.46
C ALA A 180 5.90 -10.95 8.05
N THR A 181 6.51 -12.07 7.72
CA THR A 181 7.91 -12.35 8.04
C THR A 181 8.83 -11.99 6.86
N GLY A 182 10.09 -11.65 7.13
CA GLY A 182 11.07 -11.35 6.07
C GLY A 182 11.23 -12.52 5.09
N LEU A 183 11.21 -13.77 5.60
CA LEU A 183 11.25 -14.98 4.78
C LEU A 183 10.00 -15.11 3.89
N SER A 184 8.81 -14.82 4.42
CA SER A 184 7.58 -14.84 3.62
C SER A 184 7.62 -13.80 2.49
N ILE A 185 8.11 -12.59 2.76
CA ILE A 185 8.29 -11.53 1.75
C ILE A 185 9.27 -11.97 0.66
N LEU A 186 10.42 -12.50 1.07
CA LEU A 186 11.45 -12.96 0.16
C LEU A 186 10.94 -14.09 -0.75
N GLY A 187 10.29 -15.11 -0.15
CA GLY A 187 9.75 -16.24 -0.88
C GLY A 187 8.65 -15.83 -1.87
N HIS A 188 7.72 -14.98 -1.46
CA HIS A 188 6.65 -14.50 -2.35
C HIS A 188 7.18 -13.60 -3.46
N ALA A 189 8.20 -12.77 -3.19
CA ALA A 189 8.84 -11.96 -4.22
C ALA A 189 9.59 -12.83 -5.25
N LEU A 190 10.30 -13.87 -4.81
CA LEU A 190 11.00 -14.78 -5.71
C LEU A 190 10.03 -15.57 -6.60
N LEU A 191 8.93 -16.07 -6.01
CA LEU A 191 7.86 -16.72 -6.76
C LEU A 191 7.18 -15.76 -7.72
N LEU A 192 6.94 -14.50 -7.32
CA LEU A 192 6.40 -13.47 -8.19
C LEU A 192 7.32 -13.23 -9.39
N VAL A 193 8.62 -13.07 -9.18
CA VAL A 193 9.61 -12.89 -10.26
C VAL A 193 9.59 -14.09 -11.21
N LEU A 194 9.57 -15.31 -10.68
CA LEU A 194 9.49 -16.54 -11.46
C LEU A 194 8.20 -16.61 -12.30
N LEU A 195 7.07 -16.25 -11.71
CA LEU A 195 5.79 -16.21 -12.42
C LEU A 195 5.78 -15.10 -13.49
N CYS A 196 6.28 -13.91 -13.16
CA CYS A 196 6.37 -12.81 -14.12
C CYS A 196 7.27 -13.16 -15.32
N ALA A 197 8.30 -13.98 -15.14
CA ALA A 197 9.16 -14.46 -16.23
C ALA A 197 8.40 -15.28 -17.29
N LEU A 198 7.28 -15.92 -16.91
CA LEU A 198 6.45 -16.72 -17.81
C LEU A 198 5.45 -15.88 -18.64
N ILE A 199 5.40 -14.55 -18.45
CA ILE A 199 4.54 -13.52 -19.08
C ILE A 199 3.03 -13.79 -19.00
N ILE A 200 2.57 -14.94 -19.49
CA ILE A 200 1.18 -15.40 -19.45
C ILE A 200 0.60 -15.30 -18.03
N PRO A 201 1.25 -15.78 -16.94
CA PRO A 201 0.62 -15.77 -15.63
C PRO A 201 0.72 -14.42 -14.91
N ILE A 202 1.22 -13.34 -15.54
CA ILE A 202 1.38 -12.02 -14.89
C ILE A 202 0.09 -11.53 -14.20
N PRO A 203 -1.10 -11.55 -14.84
CA PRO A 203 -2.33 -11.07 -14.17
C PRO A 203 -2.69 -11.87 -12.92
N TRP A 204 -2.53 -13.20 -12.98
CA TRP A 204 -2.81 -14.09 -11.84
C TRP A 204 -1.77 -13.95 -10.74
N ALA A 205 -0.49 -13.83 -11.10
CA ALA A 205 0.60 -13.61 -10.17
C ALA A 205 0.44 -12.30 -9.40
N MET A 206 0.03 -11.22 -10.10
CA MET A 206 -0.26 -9.93 -9.49
C MET A 206 -1.43 -10.02 -8.51
N ARG A 207 -2.53 -10.69 -8.87
CA ARG A 207 -3.66 -10.92 -7.95
C ARG A 207 -3.23 -11.73 -6.72
N TRP A 208 -2.51 -12.82 -6.93
CA TRP A 208 -2.03 -13.69 -5.86
C TRP A 208 -1.16 -12.91 -4.87
N TYR A 209 -0.16 -12.19 -5.36
CA TYR A 209 0.72 -11.38 -4.52
C TYR A 209 -0.01 -10.24 -3.82
N ALA A 210 -0.90 -9.52 -4.52
CA ALA A 210 -1.67 -8.42 -3.93
C ALA A 210 -2.62 -8.90 -2.82
N ASN A 211 -3.34 -10.01 -3.03
CA ASN A 211 -4.19 -10.62 -2.01
C ASN A 211 -3.36 -11.09 -0.81
N TRP A 212 -2.24 -11.77 -1.06
CA TRP A 212 -1.34 -12.19 0.01
C TRP A 212 -0.84 -10.99 0.81
N PHE A 213 -0.30 -9.96 0.14
CA PHE A 213 0.28 -8.79 0.80
C PHE A 213 -0.75 -8.01 1.62
N ALA A 214 -1.95 -7.77 1.07
CA ALA A 214 -3.02 -7.09 1.77
C ALA A 214 -3.52 -7.88 3.00
N SER A 215 -3.55 -9.22 2.94
CA SER A 215 -3.93 -10.06 4.09
C SER A 215 -2.97 -9.99 5.28
N GLN A 216 -1.73 -9.50 5.06
CA GLN A 216 -0.73 -9.36 6.14
C GLN A 216 -1.00 -8.17 7.06
N PHE A 217 -1.88 -7.24 6.65
CA PHE A 217 -2.34 -6.15 7.50
C PHE A 217 -3.48 -6.63 8.37
N SER A 218 -3.37 -6.45 9.68
CA SER A 218 -4.44 -6.76 10.64
C SER A 218 -4.85 -5.54 11.45
N VAL A 219 -6.13 -5.43 11.74
CA VAL A 219 -6.64 -4.48 12.73
C VAL A 219 -6.42 -5.06 14.13
N VAL A 220 -5.72 -4.33 15.00
CA VAL A 220 -5.35 -4.82 16.35
C VAL A 220 -6.17 -4.16 17.45
N VAL A 221 -6.56 -2.89 17.27
CA VAL A 221 -7.35 -2.14 18.27
C VAL A 221 -8.24 -1.13 17.53
N PRO A 222 -9.57 -1.25 17.57
CA PRO A 222 -10.45 -0.10 17.45
C PRO A 222 -10.21 0.74 18.70
N ASN A 223 -9.80 2.00 18.57
CA ASN A 223 -9.79 2.86 19.75
C ASN A 223 -11.24 2.94 20.26
N ALA A 224 -11.50 2.27 21.39
CA ALA A 224 -12.76 2.45 22.08
C ALA A 224 -12.81 3.93 22.52
N ALA A 225 -13.92 4.57 22.14
CA ALA A 225 -14.37 5.89 22.56
C ALA A 225 -13.79 7.11 21.83
N GLY A 226 -14.76 7.82 21.25
CA GLY A 226 -14.82 9.21 20.84
C GLY A 226 -16.24 9.43 20.35
#